data_AF-A0A9D3VQL5-F1
#
_entry.id   AF-A0A9D3VQL5-F1
#
_cell.length_a   1.000
_cell.length_b   1.000
_cell.length_c   1.000
_cell.angle_alpha   90.00
_cell.angle_beta   90.00
_cell.angle_gamma   90.00
#
_symmetry.space_group_name_H-M   'P 1'
#
loop_
_entity.id
_entity.type
_entity.pdbx_description
1 polymer ?
#
loop_
_entity_poly.entity_id
_entity_poly.type
_entity_poly.pdbx_seq_one_letter_code
_entity_poly.pdbx_strand_id
1 'polypeptide(L)'
;MKVFPNCVVTHFPRLKLDHKPLCLTLSSNINLLRGHHFCFLAGWVELPSFYEFVRGKWTFDGDIADSISHFTNNIREWNKSIYGYIGVQKKKLINSLSSKMR
;
A
#
# COMPACT_ATOMS: atom_id res chain seq x y z
N MET A 1 0.71 25.20 -29.62
CA MET A 1 1.83 24.85 -28.70
C MET A 1 1.49 23.54 -28.01
N LYS A 2 2.26 22.46 -28.20
CA LYS A 2 2.08 21.20 -27.45
C LYS A 2 2.86 21.32 -26.14
N VAL A 3 2.15 21.45 -25.02
CA VAL A 3 2.74 21.73 -23.69
C VAL A 3 3.46 20.51 -23.10
N PHE A 4 3.17 19.29 -23.57
CA PHE A 4 3.81 18.04 -23.10
C PHE A 4 4.00 17.04 -24.26
N PRO A 5 5.07 17.18 -25.07
CA PRO A 5 5.25 16.39 -26.29
C PRO A 5 5.45 14.89 -26.04
N ASN A 6 5.87 14.51 -24.84
CA ASN A 6 6.23 13.14 -24.46
C ASN A 6 5.23 12.53 -23.47
N CYS A 7 4.07 13.16 -23.25
CA CYS A 7 3.02 12.58 -22.41
C CYS A 7 2.34 11.41 -23.15
N VAL A 8 2.21 10.27 -22.50
CA VAL A 8 1.44 9.12 -22.99
C VAL A 8 0.20 8.95 -22.13
N VAL A 9 -0.98 8.90 -22.77
CA VAL A 9 -2.25 8.60 -22.10
C VAL A 9 -2.64 7.17 -22.42
N THR A 10 -2.68 6.31 -21.42
CA THR A 10 -3.15 4.93 -21.56
C THR A 10 -4.53 4.77 -20.93
N HIS A 11 -5.51 4.39 -21.74
CA HIS A 11 -6.83 4.05 -21.25
C HIS A 11 -6.85 2.60 -20.79
N PHE A 12 -7.10 2.35 -19.51
CA PHE A 12 -7.20 0.97 -19.03
C PHE A 12 -8.45 0.26 -19.57
N PRO A 13 -8.42 -1.07 -19.72
CA PRO A 13 -9.61 -1.86 -19.96
C PRO A 13 -10.66 -1.56 -18.90
N ARG A 14 -11.94 -1.71 -19.27
CA ARG A 14 -13.04 -1.56 -18.34
C ARG A 14 -13.03 -2.72 -17.35
N LEU A 15 -12.23 -2.59 -16.29
CA LEU A 15 -12.40 -3.34 -15.06
C LEU A 15 -13.76 -2.91 -14.48
N LYS A 16 -14.41 -3.74 -13.67
CA LYS A 16 -15.80 -3.58 -13.17
C LYS A 16 -16.09 -2.32 -12.32
N LEU A 17 -15.33 -1.24 -12.53
CA LEU A 17 -15.52 0.10 -12.02
C LEU A 17 -16.46 0.86 -12.96
N ASP A 18 -17.33 1.67 -12.39
CA ASP A 18 -18.23 2.55 -13.16
C ASP A 18 -17.48 3.67 -13.90
N HIS A 19 -16.19 3.84 -13.59
CA HIS A 19 -15.27 4.77 -14.24
C HIS A 19 -14.15 4.03 -14.97
N LYS A 20 -13.69 4.59 -16.11
CA LYS A 20 -12.54 4.08 -16.88
C LYS A 20 -11.27 4.79 -16.41
N PRO A 21 -10.35 4.13 -15.69
CA PRO A 21 -9.16 4.78 -15.22
C PRO A 21 -8.26 5.19 -16.40
N LEU A 22 -7.68 6.39 -16.29
CA LEU A 22 -6.70 6.93 -17.22
C LEU A 22 -5.33 6.87 -16.56
N CYS A 23 -4.35 6.29 -17.24
CA CYS A 23 -2.94 6.41 -16.88
C CYS A 23 -2.34 7.57 -17.68
N LEU A 24 -1.86 8.59 -16.98
CA LEU A 24 -1.09 9.67 -17.58
C LEU A 24 0.39 9.45 -17.25
N THR A 25 1.21 9.21 -18.27
CA THR A 25 2.67 9.08 -18.13
C THR A 25 3.31 10.33 -18.69
N LEU A 26 3.69 11.24 -17.80
CA LEU A 26 4.48 12.44 -18.13
C LEU A 26 5.94 12.01 -18.19
N SER A 27 6.48 11.76 -19.39
CA SER A 27 7.81 11.19 -19.58
C SER A 27 8.84 11.71 -18.58
N SER A 28 9.19 10.84 -17.65
CA SER A 28 10.42 10.91 -16.90
C SER A 28 10.81 9.46 -16.75
N ASN A 29 12.09 9.16 -16.94
CA ASN A 29 12.66 7.90 -16.46
C ASN A 29 12.57 7.92 -14.93
N ILE A 30 11.37 7.81 -14.39
CA ILE A 30 11.15 7.63 -12.97
C ILE A 30 11.59 6.19 -12.77
N ASN A 31 12.86 6.02 -12.40
CA ASN A 31 13.31 4.84 -11.71
C ASN A 31 12.50 4.82 -10.41
N LEU A 32 11.26 4.31 -10.48
CA LEU A 32 10.49 3.97 -9.31
C LEU A 32 11.38 3.00 -8.57
N LEU A 33 11.99 3.48 -7.48
CA LEU A 33 12.74 2.65 -6.57
C LEU A 33 11.86 1.42 -6.34
N ARG A 34 12.42 0.25 -6.63
CA ARG A 34 11.77 -1.06 -6.50
C ARG A 34 11.58 -1.40 -5.02
N GLY A 35 11.07 -0.45 -4.24
CA GLY A 35 10.63 -0.61 -2.88
C GLY A 35 9.30 -1.34 -2.89
N HIS A 36 9.06 -2.12 -1.84
CA HIS A 36 7.79 -2.78 -1.62
C HIS A 36 6.66 -1.75 -1.75
N HIS A 37 5.84 -1.90 -2.79
CA HIS A 37 4.62 -1.13 -2.92
C HIS A 37 3.75 -1.40 -1.69
N PHE A 38 3.08 -0.36 -1.20
CA PHE A 38 2.08 -0.50 -0.16
C PHE A 38 1.08 -1.59 -0.55
N CYS A 39 0.92 -2.60 0.32
CA CYS A 39 -0.09 -3.63 0.16
C CYS A 39 -1.05 -3.57 1.34
N PHE A 40 -2.31 -3.27 1.04
CA PHE A 40 -3.38 -3.45 1.99
C PHE A 40 -3.56 -4.95 2.30
N LEU A 41 -3.63 -5.30 3.58
CA LEU A 41 -3.90 -6.68 4.01
C LEU A 41 -5.37 -6.79 4.41
N ALA A 42 -6.08 -7.76 3.85
CA ALA A 42 -7.49 -8.00 4.19
C ALA A 42 -7.71 -8.21 5.70
N GLY A 43 -6.75 -8.83 6.40
CA GLY A 43 -6.81 -9.00 7.85
C GLY A 43 -6.84 -7.68 8.64
N TRP A 44 -6.48 -6.54 8.04
CA TRP A 44 -6.58 -5.24 8.71
C TRP A 44 -8.02 -4.87 9.03
N VAL A 45 -8.97 -5.13 8.13
CA VAL A 45 -10.39 -4.77 8.37
C VAL A 45 -11.08 -5.71 9.36
N GLU A 46 -10.49 -6.87 9.64
CA GLU A 46 -11.00 -7.78 10.67
C GLU A 46 -10.65 -7.30 12.09
N LEU A 47 -9.70 -6.37 12.21
CA LEU A 47 -9.29 -5.81 13.51
C LEU A 47 -10.19 -4.63 13.88
N PRO A 48 -10.90 -4.69 15.03
CA PRO A 48 -11.76 -3.59 15.48
C PRO A 48 -11.03 -2.25 15.63
N SER A 49 -9.72 -2.30 15.92
CA SER A 49 -8.88 -1.11 16.10
C SER A 49 -8.46 -0.44 14.81
N PHE A 50 -8.59 -1.10 13.65
CA PHE A 50 -8.10 -0.55 12.39
C PHE A 50 -8.88 0.69 11.96
N TYR A 51 -10.21 0.68 12.12
CA TYR A 51 -11.05 1.82 11.78
C TYR A 51 -10.68 3.07 12.59
N GLU A 52 -10.59 2.94 13.92
CA GLU A 52 -10.20 4.06 14.80
C GLU A 52 -8.76 4.50 14.55
N PHE A 53 -7.86 3.57 14.22
CA PHE A 53 -6.49 3.89 13.84
C PHE A 53 -6.45 4.77 12.58
N VAL A 54 -7.13 4.37 11.50
CA VAL A 54 -7.15 5.14 10.25
C VAL A 54 -7.77 6.51 10.50
N ARG A 55 -8.91 6.56 11.20
CA ARG A 55 -9.60 7.81 11.54
C ARG A 55 -8.72 8.77 12.34
N GLY A 56 -7.93 8.26 13.29
CA GLY A 56 -7.08 9.08 14.14
C GLY A 56 -5.71 9.45 13.54
N LYS A 57 -5.24 8.73 12.52
CA LYS A 57 -3.89 8.92 11.94
C LYS A 57 -3.89 9.39 10.50
N TRP A 58 -5.03 9.37 9.81
CA TRP A 58 -5.19 9.96 8.50
C TRP A 58 -5.58 11.44 8.64
N THR A 59 -4.59 12.32 8.61
CA THR A 59 -4.76 13.78 8.69
C THR A 59 -4.18 14.44 7.46
N PHE A 60 -4.93 15.34 6.84
CA PHE A 60 -4.46 16.16 5.72
C PHE A 60 -4.09 17.56 6.22
N ASP A 61 -2.86 17.98 5.97
CA ASP A 61 -2.32 19.27 6.43
C ASP A 61 -1.86 20.18 5.27
N GLY A 62 -2.55 20.08 4.12
CA GLY A 62 -2.28 20.91 2.94
C GLY A 62 -1.36 20.28 1.89
N ASP A 63 -0.46 19.38 2.29
CA ASP A 63 0.34 18.57 1.36
C ASP A 63 -0.04 17.08 1.42
N ILE A 64 -0.43 16.54 0.27
CA ILE A 64 -0.83 15.14 0.12
C ILE A 64 0.36 14.19 0.21
N ALA A 65 1.53 14.57 -0.28
CA ALA A 65 2.73 13.75 -0.23
C ALA A 65 3.18 13.54 1.22
N ASP A 66 3.17 14.62 2.00
CA ASP A 66 3.49 14.57 3.43
C ASP A 66 2.43 13.77 4.20
N SER A 67 1.13 14.01 3.92
CA SER A 67 0.04 13.26 4.53
C SER A 67 0.17 11.74 4.29
N ILE A 68 0.49 11.34 3.06
CA ILE A 68 0.74 9.93 2.71
C ILE A 68 1.99 9.41 3.43
N SER A 69 3.08 10.17 3.48
CA SER A 69 4.32 9.78 4.15
C SER A 69 4.11 9.57 5.66
N HIS A 70 3.46 10.52 6.33
CA HIS A 70 3.10 10.43 7.74
C HIS A 70 2.21 9.23 8.04
N PHE A 71 1.15 9.05 7.26
CA PHE A 71 0.27 7.89 7.42
C PHE A 71 1.00 6.57 7.19
N THR A 72 1.87 6.51 6.17
CA THR A 72 2.67 5.32 5.85
C THR A 72 3.58 4.93 7.03
N ASN A 73 4.18 5.91 7.69
CA ASN A 73 4.98 5.64 8.90
C ASN A 73 4.11 5.12 10.05
N ASN A 74 2.96 5.76 10.31
CA ASN A 74 2.04 5.33 11.35
C ASN A 74 1.52 3.90 11.12
N ILE A 75 1.09 3.57 9.90
CA ILE A 75 0.51 2.26 9.59
C ILE A 75 1.57 1.16 9.60
N ARG A 76 2.83 1.48 9.29
CA ARG A 76 3.95 0.54 9.40
C ARG A 76 4.19 0.13 10.85
N GLU A 77 4.23 1.10 11.76
CA GLU A 77 4.42 0.81 13.19
C GLU A 77 3.21 0.09 13.79
N TRP A 78 1.99 0.50 13.43
CA TRP A 78 0.77 -0.19 13.83
C TRP A 78 0.71 -1.63 13.31
N ASN A 79 1.04 -1.87 12.03
CA ASN A 79 1.04 -3.22 11.46
C ASN A 79 2.08 -4.12 12.15
N LYS A 80 3.23 -3.56 12.53
CA LYS A 80 4.25 -4.26 13.30
C LYS A 80 3.82 -4.52 14.74
N SER A 81 3.05 -3.64 15.38
CA SER A 81 2.55 -3.88 16.74
C SER A 81 1.50 -5.00 16.78
N ILE A 82 0.69 -5.13 15.73
CA ILE A 82 -0.33 -6.19 15.63
C ILE A 82 0.27 -7.53 15.22
N TYR A 83 1.05 -7.57 14.13
CA TYR A 83 1.49 -8.84 13.54
C TYR A 83 2.98 -9.15 13.78
N GLY A 84 3.75 -8.20 14.31
CA GLY A 84 5.20 -8.29 14.34
C GLY A 84 5.79 -8.37 12.93
N TYR A 85 6.87 -9.15 12.79
CA TYR A 85 7.44 -9.48 11.49
C TYR A 85 6.72 -10.71 10.91
N ILE A 86 5.70 -10.49 10.09
CA ILE A 86 4.86 -11.56 9.50
C ILE A 86 5.69 -12.69 8.88
N GLY A 87 6.77 -12.36 8.15
CA GLY A 87 7.64 -13.37 7.55
C GLY A 87 8.35 -14.27 8.57
N VAL A 88 8.77 -13.71 9.70
CA VAL A 88 9.39 -14.46 10.81
C VAL A 88 8.35 -15.36 11.47
N GLN A 89 7.15 -14.83 11.73
CA GLN A 89 6.08 -15.61 12.35
C GLN A 89 5.62 -16.76 11.45
N LYS A 90 5.45 -16.51 10.15
CA LYS A 90 5.14 -17.54 9.16
C LYS A 90 6.18 -18.67 9.18
N LYS A 91 7.47 -18.33 9.18
CA LYS A 91 8.56 -19.33 9.21
C LYS A 91 8.54 -20.16 10.49
N LYS A 92 8.34 -19.53 11.66
CA LYS A 92 8.22 -20.25 12.94
C LYS A 92 7.05 -21.23 12.96
N LEU A 93 5.91 -20.80 12.43
CA LEU A 93 4.69 -21.61 12.41
C LEU A 93 4.83 -22.82 11.48
N ILE A 94 5.41 -22.63 10.28
CA ILE A 94 5.72 -23.71 9.34
C ILE A 94 6.68 -24.72 9.98
N ASN A 95 7.73 -24.26 10.67
CA ASN A 95 8.68 -25.13 11.35
C ASN A 95 8.00 -25.97 12.45
N SER A 96 7.14 -25.35 13.26
CA SER A 96 6.38 -26.04 14.32
C SER A 96 5.43 -27.11 13.77
N LEU A 97 4.69 -26.79 12.70
CA LEU A 97 3.82 -27.75 12.03
C LEU A 97 4.62 -28.91 11.42
N SER A 98 5.75 -28.60 10.77
CA SER A 98 6.61 -29.62 10.17
C SER A 98 7.23 -30.55 11.22
N SER A 99 7.60 -30.04 12.39
CA SER A 99 8.10 -30.86 13.50
C SER A 99 7.04 -31.76 14.13
N LYS A 100 5.75 -31.39 14.03
CA LYS A 100 4.64 -32.13 14.65
C LYS A 100 4.02 -33.19 13.74
N MET A 101 4.27 -33.10 12.43
CA MET A 101 3.94 -34.13 11.44
C MET A 101 5.02 -35.22 11.31
N ARG A 102 6.14 -35.08 12.01
CA ARG A 102 7.23 -36.04 12.03
C ARG A 102 7.16 -36.88 13.30
#